data_AF-A0A2V6P271-F1
#
_entry.id   AF-A0A2V6P271-F1
#
_cell.length_a   1.000
_cell.length_b   1.000
_cell.length_c   1.000
_cell.angle_alpha   90.00
_cell.angle_beta   90.00
_cell.angle_gamma   90.00
#
_symmetry.space_group_name_H-M   'P 1'
#
loop_
_entity.id
_entity.type
_entity.pdbx_description
1 polymer ?
#
loop_
_entity_poly.entity_id
_entity_poly.type
_entity_poly.pdbx_seq_one_letter_code
_entity_poly.pdbx_strand_id
1 'polypeptide(L)'
;MSILEKPHRIAVTNESPMKPMPSLRAGDSPRPKATNRMESDPYEPLAGEVLRLVAEGKRRLLITSSGAGEGKSTVTARLGRALARSGNLSVVLVDTDQMRPTLHSLFGLENQRGLGELLEEIYRFDPSKEDPQQFGLGDWLELLAVEGRSGRLTVAQDDQAFAIMLQKGAVVSILQDQPPEDRRLGQLLANQGQLGAERLETALRTQREVQRPLGDILLSLGLAEYEAVRNALRTQFDERLRSIMMLRRPKCAFIEAAEDSLSAYASRHMAYSDGTGIDPHVRGKFGTFLKQPFLTSQMSAFLRDTDQEKLKVLVAGTRTTNFRESSPAAAFKGLLNHLSAMFDVVLVDSPPVAVASPAEALGRLMDGVLMVVKAEGYDVQIIQRAKEQLQKNGSQILGAILTQARMDLADPLYYYYGAYTRR
;
A
#
# COMPACT_ATOMS: atom_id res chain seq x y z
N MET A 1 -2.18 27.44 36.95
CA MET A 1 -3.15 26.73 36.10
C MET A 1 -2.35 25.99 35.03
N SER A 2 -1.86 24.77 35.30
CA SER A 2 -2.55 23.49 35.12
C SER A 2 -3.17 23.32 33.74
N ILE A 3 -2.45 22.64 32.82
CA ILE A 3 -2.99 21.55 31.99
C ILE A 3 -1.87 20.52 31.82
N LEU A 4 -2.01 19.39 32.52
CA LEU A 4 -1.22 18.17 32.39
C LEU A 4 -1.69 17.41 31.13
N GLU A 5 -0.84 17.30 30.11
CA GLU A 5 -1.02 16.32 29.03
C GLU A 5 -0.58 14.93 29.53
N LYS A 6 -1.45 13.94 29.34
CA LYS A 6 -1.34 12.57 29.86
C LYS A 6 -0.21 11.77 29.18
N PRO A 7 0.41 10.79 29.85
CA PRO A 7 1.49 10.00 29.27
C PRO A 7 0.96 8.92 28.31
N HIS A 8 1.69 8.70 27.20
CA HIS A 8 1.52 7.58 26.28
C HIS A 8 1.67 6.23 27.02
N ARG A 9 0.74 5.30 26.79
CA ARG A 9 0.70 3.98 27.45
C ARG A 9 1.72 3.01 26.84
N ILE A 10 2.48 2.34 27.70
CA ILE A 10 3.47 1.29 27.38
C ILE A 10 2.76 -0.07 27.47
N ALA A 11 2.86 -0.91 26.44
CA ALA A 11 2.43 -2.31 26.50
C ALA A 11 3.64 -3.21 26.79
N VAL A 12 3.56 -4.01 27.85
CA VAL A 12 4.62 -4.95 28.29
C VAL A 12 4.22 -6.37 27.89
N THR A 13 5.09 -7.09 27.18
CA THR A 13 4.86 -8.50 26.78
C THR A 13 6.03 -9.39 27.23
N ASN A 14 5.72 -10.64 27.61
CA ASN A 14 6.69 -11.63 28.11
C ASN A 14 7.07 -12.62 26.99
N GLU A 15 8.38 -12.90 26.80
CA GLU A 15 8.89 -14.28 26.67
C GLU A 15 10.42 -14.40 26.63
N SER A 16 10.91 -15.54 27.14
CA SER A 16 12.30 -16.04 27.06
C SER A 16 12.54 -16.81 25.74
N PRO A 17 13.77 -16.86 25.22
CA PRO A 17 14.08 -17.64 24.01
C PRO A 17 13.95 -19.15 24.24
N MET A 18 13.34 -19.86 23.28
CA MET A 18 13.35 -21.33 23.24
C MET A 18 14.80 -21.85 23.20
N LYS A 19 15.17 -22.69 24.17
CA LYS A 19 16.36 -23.53 24.07
C LYS A 19 16.10 -24.66 23.05
N PRO A 20 17.11 -25.10 22.29
CA PRO A 20 16.99 -26.31 21.48
C PRO A 20 16.64 -27.50 22.38
N MET A 21 15.69 -28.33 21.93
CA MET A 21 15.29 -29.56 22.63
C MET A 21 16.50 -30.49 22.81
N PRO A 22 16.76 -31.01 24.02
CA PRO A 22 17.70 -32.12 24.18
C PRO A 22 17.08 -33.39 23.59
N SER A 23 17.91 -34.22 22.98
CA SER A 23 17.53 -35.53 22.46
C SER A 23 16.97 -36.41 23.59
N LEU A 24 15.73 -36.87 23.43
CA LEU A 24 15.07 -37.80 24.35
C LEU A 24 15.75 -39.17 24.25
N ARG A 25 16.35 -39.64 25.36
CA ARG A 25 16.63 -41.07 25.55
C ARG A 25 15.33 -41.77 25.95
N ALA A 26 15.10 -42.94 25.38
CA ALA A 26 13.95 -43.78 25.66
C ALA A 26 13.96 -44.25 27.12
N GLY A 27 12.85 -44.03 27.83
CA GLY A 27 12.58 -44.62 29.15
C GLY A 27 12.60 -43.63 30.30
N ASP A 28 11.72 -42.64 30.29
CA ASP A 28 11.13 -42.06 31.50
C ASP A 28 9.88 -41.25 31.11
N SER A 29 8.70 -41.68 31.56
CA SER A 29 7.43 -40.97 31.35
C SER A 29 7.04 -40.23 32.62
N PRO A 30 7.08 -38.88 32.69
CA PRO A 30 6.40 -38.16 33.74
C PRO A 30 4.93 -37.99 33.35
N ARG A 31 4.03 -38.48 34.20
CA ARG A 31 2.58 -38.24 34.13
C ARG A 31 2.31 -36.71 34.07
N PRO A 32 1.40 -36.21 33.23
CA PRO A 32 1.10 -34.80 33.18
C PRO A 32 0.32 -34.39 34.44
N LYS A 33 0.93 -33.53 35.27
CA LYS A 33 0.17 -32.76 36.26
C LYS A 33 -0.60 -31.68 35.50
N ALA A 34 -1.91 -31.88 35.36
CA ALA A 34 -2.83 -30.88 34.87
C ALA A 34 -2.86 -29.68 35.83
N THR A 35 -2.14 -28.62 35.50
CA THR A 35 -2.40 -27.27 36.01
C THR A 35 -3.04 -26.48 34.88
N ASN A 36 -4.36 -26.59 34.76
CA ASN A 36 -5.16 -25.71 33.91
C ASN A 36 -5.23 -24.31 34.58
N ARG A 37 -4.12 -23.57 34.54
CA ARG A 37 -4.14 -22.11 34.67
C ARG A 37 -4.06 -21.60 33.25
N MET A 38 -5.18 -21.08 32.72
CA MET A 38 -5.13 -20.25 31.51
C MET A 38 -4.27 -19.02 31.84
N GLU A 39 -2.98 -19.09 31.54
CA GLU A 39 -2.16 -17.90 31.38
C GLU A 39 -2.79 -17.13 30.23
N SER A 40 -3.32 -15.93 30.51
CA SER A 40 -3.80 -15.03 29.46
C SER A 40 -2.61 -14.74 28.56
N ASP A 41 -2.71 -15.10 27.28
CA ASP A 41 -1.69 -14.82 26.28
C ASP A 41 -1.34 -13.32 26.34
N PRO A 42 -0.09 -12.94 26.65
CA PRO A 42 0.27 -11.54 26.92
C PRO A 42 0.11 -10.65 25.68
N TYR A 43 -0.16 -11.23 24.52
CA TYR A 43 -0.44 -10.53 23.27
C TYR A 43 -1.92 -10.16 23.11
N GLU A 44 -2.83 -10.62 23.97
CA GLU A 44 -4.25 -10.25 23.92
C GLU A 44 -4.51 -8.77 24.25
N PRO A 45 -3.93 -8.19 25.33
CA PRO A 45 -4.06 -6.75 25.55
C PRO A 45 -3.42 -5.92 24.44
N LEU A 46 -2.29 -6.39 23.88
CA LEU A 46 -1.63 -5.73 22.75
C LEU A 46 -2.51 -5.77 21.49
N ALA A 47 -3.16 -6.89 21.21
CA ALA A 47 -4.13 -7.01 20.13
C ALA A 47 -5.31 -6.04 20.33
N GLY A 48 -5.78 -5.85 21.56
CA GLY A 48 -6.78 -4.84 21.92
C GLY A 48 -6.37 -3.40 21.54
N GLU A 49 -5.13 -3.01 21.83
CA GLU A 49 -4.62 -1.69 21.43
C GLU A 49 -4.45 -1.56 19.91
N VAL A 50 -4.03 -2.63 19.24
CA VAL A 50 -3.92 -2.64 17.77
C VAL A 50 -5.30 -2.57 17.12
N LEU A 51 -6.32 -3.24 17.67
CA LEU A 51 -7.71 -3.12 17.20
C LEU A 51 -8.20 -1.67 17.25
N ARG A 52 -7.84 -0.91 18.30
CA ARG A 52 -8.14 0.52 18.38
C ARG A 52 -7.46 1.31 17.26
N LEU A 53 -6.18 1.04 16.98
CA LEU A 53 -5.46 1.66 15.87
C LEU A 53 -6.11 1.34 14.51
N VAL A 54 -6.55 0.09 14.32
CA VAL A 54 -7.25 -0.36 13.11
C VAL A 54 -8.58 0.38 12.94
N ALA A 55 -9.34 0.57 14.03
CA ALA A 55 -10.56 1.38 14.01
C ALA A 55 -10.30 2.86 13.66
N GLU A 56 -9.09 3.36 13.94
CA GLU A 56 -8.61 4.70 13.52
C GLU A 56 -8.05 4.72 12.09
N GLY A 57 -8.17 3.61 11.35
CA GLY A 57 -7.74 3.47 9.96
C GLY A 57 -6.27 3.05 9.79
N LYS A 58 -5.55 2.72 10.87
CA LYS A 58 -4.16 2.26 10.83
C LYS A 58 -4.12 0.74 10.64
N ARG A 59 -4.01 0.29 9.38
CA ARG A 59 -4.10 -1.14 9.03
C ARG A 59 -2.76 -1.76 8.61
N ARG A 60 -1.83 -0.95 8.13
CA ARG A 60 -0.48 -1.35 7.73
C ARG A 60 0.51 -0.93 8.79
N LEU A 61 0.98 -1.87 9.59
CA LEU A 61 1.80 -1.60 10.76
C LEU A 61 3.19 -2.21 10.58
N LEU A 62 4.23 -1.37 10.67
CA LEU A 62 5.60 -1.86 10.75
C LEU A 62 5.89 -2.34 12.16
N ILE A 63 6.40 -3.56 12.30
CA ILE A 63 7.05 -4.03 13.52
C ILE A 63 8.56 -3.99 13.29
N THR A 64 9.24 -3.13 14.05
CA THR A 64 10.70 -2.99 13.98
C THR A 64 11.28 -2.85 15.37
N SER A 65 12.60 -2.84 15.49
CA SER A 65 13.30 -2.75 16.76
C SER A 65 14.53 -1.85 16.66
N SER A 66 15.11 -1.43 17.78
CA SER A 66 16.33 -0.62 17.79
C SER A 66 17.60 -1.43 17.44
N GLY A 67 17.57 -2.74 17.72
CA GLY A 67 18.68 -3.66 17.53
C GLY A 67 18.23 -5.10 17.31
N ALA A 68 19.20 -5.95 16.96
CA ALA A 68 18.95 -7.37 16.68
C ALA A 68 18.64 -8.16 17.97
N GLY A 69 17.71 -9.12 17.89
CA GLY A 69 17.41 -10.02 19.02
C GLY A 69 16.46 -9.45 20.08
N GLU A 70 15.79 -8.32 19.79
CA GLU A 70 14.76 -7.74 20.67
C GLU A 70 13.40 -8.47 20.60
N GLY A 71 13.28 -9.51 19.77
CA GLY A 71 12.07 -10.33 19.69
C GLY A 71 11.01 -9.81 18.71
N LYS A 72 11.38 -8.90 17.80
CA LYS A 72 10.49 -8.32 16.76
C LYS A 72 9.61 -9.35 16.05
N SER A 73 10.22 -10.40 15.51
CA SER A 73 9.54 -11.41 14.71
C SER A 73 8.63 -12.32 15.55
N THR A 74 9.02 -12.59 16.80
CA THR A 74 8.16 -13.27 17.79
C THR A 74 6.95 -12.42 18.13
N VAL A 75 7.14 -11.11 18.35
CA VAL A 75 6.05 -10.16 18.59
C VAL A 75 5.12 -10.13 17.39
N THR A 76 5.64 -10.02 16.16
CA THR A 76 4.85 -10.02 14.93
C THR A 76 4.00 -11.29 14.81
N ALA A 77 4.61 -12.47 14.99
CA ALA A 77 3.92 -13.75 14.87
C ALA A 77 2.81 -13.92 15.92
N ARG A 78 3.08 -13.58 17.18
CA ARG A 78 2.13 -13.78 18.29
C ARG A 78 1.02 -12.74 18.29
N LEU A 79 1.34 -11.48 17.99
CA LEU A 79 0.34 -10.45 17.76
C LEU A 79 -0.59 -10.83 16.59
N GLY A 80 -0.04 -11.35 15.50
CA GLY A 80 -0.81 -11.86 14.37
C GLY A 80 -1.81 -12.95 14.78
N ARG A 81 -1.36 -13.94 15.56
CA ARG A 81 -2.22 -15.00 16.12
C ARG A 81 -3.31 -14.44 17.02
N ALA A 82 -2.97 -13.51 17.93
CA ALA A 82 -3.94 -12.89 18.84
C ALA A 82 -5.01 -12.07 18.09
N LEU A 83 -4.61 -11.28 17.09
CA LEU A 83 -5.54 -10.52 16.24
C LEU A 83 -6.46 -11.43 15.43
N ALA A 84 -5.94 -12.53 14.89
CA ALA A 84 -6.73 -13.47 14.10
C ALA A 84 -7.70 -14.28 14.97
N ARG A 85 -7.24 -14.74 16.14
CA ARG A 85 -8.03 -15.56 17.07
C ARG A 85 -9.08 -14.74 17.83
N SER A 86 -8.63 -13.74 18.56
CA SER A 86 -9.46 -13.02 19.54
C SER A 86 -10.00 -11.71 18.98
N GLY A 87 -9.23 -11.05 18.11
CA GLY A 87 -9.71 -9.92 17.32
C GLY A 87 -10.63 -10.33 16.16
N ASN A 88 -10.65 -11.63 15.80
CA ASN A 88 -11.43 -12.19 14.70
C ASN A 88 -11.13 -11.54 13.33
N LEU A 89 -9.97 -10.92 13.20
CA LEU A 89 -9.54 -10.19 12.01
C LEU A 89 -8.86 -11.12 11.00
N SER A 90 -9.02 -10.80 9.72
CA SER A 90 -8.14 -11.32 8.68
C SER A 90 -6.79 -10.60 8.75
N VAL A 91 -5.73 -11.36 8.99
CA VAL A 91 -4.38 -10.82 9.21
C VAL A 91 -3.41 -11.45 8.22
N VAL A 92 -2.55 -10.63 7.64
CA VAL A 92 -1.38 -11.09 6.90
C VAL A 92 -0.10 -10.56 7.55
N LEU A 93 0.86 -11.48 7.75
CA LEU A 93 2.21 -11.14 8.18
C LEU A 93 3.11 -11.10 6.96
N VAL A 94 3.96 -10.08 6.86
CA VAL A 94 4.93 -9.93 5.77
C VAL A 94 6.33 -9.90 6.35
N ASP A 95 7.19 -10.84 5.96
CA ASP A 95 8.60 -10.87 6.36
C ASP A 95 9.43 -10.05 5.37
N THR A 96 9.93 -8.89 5.81
CA THR A 96 10.82 -8.04 5.01
C THR A 96 12.28 -8.13 5.46
N ASP A 97 12.60 -8.93 6.50
CA ASP A 97 13.95 -9.14 6.98
C ASP A 97 14.64 -10.25 6.18
N GLN A 98 15.03 -9.92 4.94
CA GLN A 98 15.71 -10.88 4.04
C GLN A 98 17.10 -11.28 4.52
N MET A 99 17.70 -10.53 5.45
CA MET A 99 19.01 -10.87 6.03
C MET A 99 18.89 -11.99 7.05
N ARG A 100 17.81 -11.99 7.84
CA ARG A 100 17.52 -13.01 8.86
C ARG A 100 16.01 -13.30 8.88
N PRO A 101 15.48 -13.94 7.84
CA PRO A 101 14.05 -14.23 7.76
C PRO A 101 13.68 -15.27 8.82
N THR A 102 12.58 -15.05 9.53
CA THR A 102 12.24 -15.87 10.70
C THR A 102 10.77 -16.28 10.74
N LEU A 103 9.87 -15.55 10.08
CA LEU A 103 8.44 -15.89 10.12
C LEU A 103 8.20 -17.28 9.54
N HIS A 104 8.86 -17.64 8.44
CA HIS A 104 8.72 -18.98 7.86
C HIS A 104 9.02 -20.09 8.89
N SER A 105 10.09 -19.94 9.68
CA SER A 105 10.47 -20.92 10.70
C SER A 105 9.47 -20.96 11.87
N LEU A 106 8.97 -19.81 12.31
CA LEU A 106 7.97 -19.71 13.39
C LEU A 106 6.62 -20.35 13.02
N PHE A 107 6.32 -20.46 11.74
CA PHE A 107 5.09 -21.07 11.22
C PHE A 107 5.32 -22.42 10.52
N GLY A 108 6.55 -22.95 10.47
CA GLY A 108 6.86 -24.22 9.81
C GLY A 108 6.67 -24.21 8.29
N LEU A 109 6.93 -23.07 7.64
CA LEU A 109 6.70 -22.83 6.22
C LEU A 109 8.00 -22.88 5.40
N GLU A 110 7.87 -23.22 4.12
CA GLU A 110 8.95 -23.07 3.15
C GLU A 110 9.24 -21.60 2.83
N ASN A 111 10.52 -21.25 2.62
CA ASN A 111 10.97 -19.88 2.34
C ASN A 111 11.63 -19.71 0.96
N GLN A 112 11.32 -20.59 -0.01
CA GLN A 112 11.96 -20.55 -1.33
C GLN A 112 11.35 -19.49 -2.26
N ARG A 113 10.05 -19.23 -2.12
CA ARG A 113 9.29 -18.29 -2.96
C ARG A 113 8.37 -17.46 -2.09
N GLY A 114 8.75 -16.21 -1.88
CA GLY A 114 8.15 -15.24 -0.96
C GLY A 114 8.15 -13.83 -1.54
N LEU A 115 8.32 -12.82 -0.67
CA LEU A 115 8.24 -11.40 -1.01
C LEU A 115 9.22 -11.00 -2.12
N GLY A 116 10.48 -11.45 -2.04
CA GLY A 116 11.48 -11.12 -3.05
C GLY A 116 11.10 -11.64 -4.44
N GLU A 117 10.67 -12.91 -4.52
CA GLU A 117 10.18 -13.50 -5.76
C GLU A 117 8.89 -12.84 -6.24
N LEU A 118 7.95 -12.51 -5.35
CA LEU A 118 6.70 -11.83 -5.71
C LEU A 118 7.00 -10.50 -6.42
N LEU A 119 7.83 -9.65 -5.80
CA LEU A 119 8.12 -8.34 -6.36
C LEU A 119 8.83 -8.45 -7.71
N GLU A 120 9.70 -9.43 -7.90
CA GLU A 120 10.37 -9.61 -9.17
C GLU A 120 9.47 -10.28 -10.24
N GLU A 121 8.68 -11.29 -9.89
CA GLU A 121 7.85 -12.03 -10.85
C GLU A 121 6.60 -11.25 -11.27
N ILE A 122 6.04 -10.42 -10.38
CA ILE A 122 4.80 -9.69 -10.65
C ILE A 122 5.07 -8.27 -11.15
N TYR A 123 5.98 -7.53 -10.49
CA TYR A 123 6.14 -6.11 -10.76
C TYR A 123 7.26 -5.78 -11.74
N ARG A 124 8.18 -6.71 -12.05
CA ARG A 124 9.17 -6.52 -13.10
C ARG A 124 8.54 -6.71 -14.48
N PHE A 125 7.76 -5.72 -14.87
CA PHE A 125 6.85 -5.81 -15.99
C PHE A 125 7.49 -5.31 -17.29
N ASP A 126 7.49 -6.16 -18.32
CA ASP A 126 7.85 -5.80 -19.69
C ASP A 126 6.63 -5.96 -20.60
N PRO A 127 5.90 -4.88 -20.91
CA PRO A 127 4.72 -4.91 -21.78
C PRO A 127 4.95 -5.60 -23.12
N SER A 128 6.19 -5.63 -23.62
CA SER A 128 6.54 -6.21 -24.91
C SER A 128 6.67 -7.74 -24.90
N LYS A 129 6.78 -8.34 -23.71
CA LYS A 129 7.00 -9.79 -23.52
C LYS A 129 5.80 -10.52 -22.94
N GLU A 130 4.79 -9.79 -22.52
CA GLU A 130 3.63 -10.32 -21.83
C GLU A 130 2.42 -10.42 -22.76
N ASP A 131 1.49 -11.36 -22.50
CA ASP A 131 0.19 -11.37 -23.17
C ASP A 131 -0.66 -10.20 -22.64
N PRO A 132 -1.04 -9.21 -23.47
CA PRO A 132 -1.84 -8.07 -23.00
C PRO A 132 -3.23 -8.46 -22.48
N GLN A 133 -3.77 -9.60 -22.91
CA GLN A 133 -5.13 -10.03 -22.57
C GLN A 133 -5.24 -10.60 -21.15
N GLN A 134 -4.12 -10.94 -20.51
CA GLN A 134 -4.13 -11.46 -19.14
C GLN A 134 -4.41 -10.37 -18.09
N PHE A 135 -4.18 -9.09 -18.44
CA PHE A 135 -4.30 -7.96 -17.53
C PHE A 135 -5.60 -7.19 -17.73
N GLY A 136 -6.27 -6.87 -16.62
CA GLY A 136 -7.30 -5.85 -16.61
C GLY A 136 -6.71 -4.44 -16.71
N LEU A 137 -7.56 -3.44 -16.96
CA LEU A 137 -7.12 -2.03 -16.98
C LEU A 137 -6.47 -1.61 -15.64
N GLY A 138 -6.99 -2.10 -14.51
CA GLY A 138 -6.42 -1.80 -13.19
C GLY A 138 -5.02 -2.38 -13.01
N ASP A 139 -4.77 -3.58 -13.57
CA ASP A 139 -3.45 -4.22 -13.55
C ASP A 139 -2.46 -3.42 -14.42
N TRP A 140 -2.88 -3.04 -15.63
CA TRP A 140 -2.07 -2.20 -16.53
C TRP A 140 -1.65 -0.89 -15.88
N LEU A 141 -2.61 -0.15 -15.32
CA LEU A 141 -2.32 1.14 -14.70
C LEU A 141 -1.37 1.01 -13.51
N GLU A 142 -1.49 -0.06 -12.72
CA GLU A 142 -0.61 -0.31 -11.58
C GLU A 142 0.81 -0.70 -12.03
N LEU A 143 0.94 -1.65 -12.95
CA LEU A 143 2.25 -2.11 -13.43
C LEU A 143 3.03 -0.99 -14.14
N LEU A 144 2.36 -0.22 -15.02
CA LEU A 144 2.97 0.92 -15.68
C LEU A 144 3.35 2.03 -14.67
N ALA A 145 2.56 2.19 -13.61
CA ALA A 145 2.85 3.14 -12.55
C ALA A 145 4.09 2.77 -11.75
N VAL A 146 4.21 1.51 -11.35
CA VAL A 146 5.34 1.00 -10.56
C VAL A 146 6.64 1.08 -11.35
N GLU A 147 6.61 0.72 -12.63
CA GLU A 147 7.77 0.82 -13.52
C GLU A 147 8.04 2.24 -14.03
N GLY A 148 7.18 3.21 -13.70
CA GLY A 148 7.35 4.60 -14.10
C GLY A 148 7.34 4.80 -15.62
N ARG A 149 6.58 3.99 -16.37
CA ARG A 149 6.58 4.03 -17.83
C ARG A 149 5.79 5.22 -18.40
N SER A 150 6.28 5.74 -19.52
CA SER A 150 5.65 6.83 -20.27
C SER A 150 5.12 6.30 -21.60
N GLY A 151 3.90 6.65 -21.97
CA GLY A 151 3.31 6.15 -23.22
C GLY A 151 1.80 6.30 -23.33
N ARG A 152 1.23 5.58 -24.29
CA ARG A 152 -0.21 5.52 -24.57
C ARG A 152 -0.73 4.13 -24.25
N LEU A 153 -1.63 4.05 -23.26
CA LEU A 153 -2.42 2.85 -22.96
C LEU A 153 -3.77 2.97 -23.67
N THR A 154 -3.98 2.15 -24.70
CA THR A 154 -5.26 2.05 -25.41
C THR A 154 -6.19 1.13 -24.64
N VAL A 155 -7.45 1.55 -24.48
CA VAL A 155 -8.51 0.81 -23.79
C VAL A 155 -9.72 0.77 -24.71
N ALA A 156 -10.08 -0.40 -25.23
CA ALA A 156 -11.15 -0.52 -26.22
C ALA A 156 -12.11 -1.68 -25.92
N GLN A 157 -13.39 -1.45 -26.15
CA GLN A 157 -14.43 -2.47 -26.15
C GLN A 157 -15.53 -2.07 -27.14
N ASP A 158 -15.91 -2.99 -28.02
CA ASP A 158 -16.92 -2.75 -29.06
C ASP A 158 -16.53 -1.50 -29.90
N ASP A 159 -17.43 -0.53 -30.06
CA ASP A 159 -17.18 0.72 -30.79
C ASP A 159 -16.53 1.83 -29.94
N GLN A 160 -16.20 1.54 -28.67
CA GLN A 160 -15.59 2.52 -27.77
C GLN A 160 -14.09 2.29 -27.66
N ALA A 161 -13.30 3.33 -27.95
CA ALA A 161 -11.85 3.32 -27.78
C ALA A 161 -11.37 4.59 -27.07
N PHE A 162 -10.57 4.40 -26.04
CA PHE A 162 -9.95 5.46 -25.27
C PHE A 162 -8.44 5.29 -25.25
N ALA A 163 -7.74 6.39 -25.01
CA ALA A 163 -6.30 6.40 -24.85
C ALA A 163 -5.92 7.15 -23.59
N ILE A 164 -5.36 6.41 -22.65
CA ILE A 164 -4.82 6.95 -21.41
C ILE A 164 -3.36 7.29 -21.67
N MET A 165 -3.02 8.57 -21.50
CA MET A 165 -1.66 9.05 -21.64
C MET A 165 -0.98 8.98 -20.27
N LEU A 166 0.16 8.32 -20.22
CA LEU A 166 0.97 8.18 -19.01
C LEU A 166 2.31 8.89 -19.16
N GLN A 167 2.75 9.57 -18.11
CA GLN A 167 4.08 10.16 -18.01
C GLN A 167 4.68 9.77 -16.66
N LYS A 168 5.84 9.09 -16.69
CA LYS A 168 6.50 8.54 -15.50
C LYS A 168 5.55 7.71 -14.64
N GLY A 169 4.69 6.92 -15.28
CA GLY A 169 3.67 6.10 -14.64
C GLY A 169 2.42 6.85 -14.15
N ALA A 170 2.39 8.18 -14.18
CA ALA A 170 1.23 8.98 -13.79
C ALA A 170 0.29 9.22 -14.98
N VAL A 171 -1.03 9.13 -14.76
CA VAL A 171 -2.01 9.46 -15.79
C VAL A 171 -2.10 10.97 -15.96
N VAL A 172 -1.80 11.45 -17.18
CA VAL A 172 -1.77 12.89 -17.52
C VAL A 172 -2.88 13.32 -18.46
N SER A 173 -3.51 12.39 -19.20
CA SER A 173 -4.70 12.68 -20.01
C SER A 173 -5.48 11.41 -20.33
N ILE A 174 -6.77 11.56 -20.66
CA ILE A 174 -7.59 10.51 -21.28
C ILE A 174 -8.21 11.10 -22.54
N LEU A 175 -7.87 10.52 -23.69
CA LEU A 175 -8.33 10.91 -25.01
C LEU A 175 -9.32 9.90 -25.56
N GLN A 176 -10.16 10.36 -26.49
CA GLN A 176 -11.07 9.53 -27.28
C GLN A 176 -11.01 10.09 -28.70
N ASP A 177 -10.71 9.25 -29.69
CA ASP A 177 -10.43 9.71 -31.06
C ASP A 177 -11.67 10.35 -31.71
N GLN A 178 -12.87 9.83 -31.44
CA GLN A 178 -14.14 10.44 -31.86
C GLN A 178 -15.12 10.53 -30.69
N PRO A 179 -15.11 11.62 -29.91
CA PRO A 179 -16.12 11.83 -28.88
C PRO A 179 -17.49 12.13 -29.53
N PRO A 180 -18.60 11.69 -28.90
CA PRO A 180 -19.95 12.10 -29.28
C PRO A 180 -20.07 13.62 -29.45
N GLU A 181 -20.87 14.08 -30.43
CA GLU A 181 -20.92 15.50 -30.80
C GLU A 181 -21.30 16.42 -29.64
N ASP A 182 -22.28 15.99 -28.84
CA ASP A 182 -22.76 16.67 -27.63
C ASP A 182 -21.68 16.82 -26.54
N ARG A 183 -20.63 15.99 -26.60
CA ARG A 183 -19.51 15.96 -25.65
C ARG A 183 -18.26 16.66 -26.18
N ARG A 184 -18.27 17.20 -27.40
CA ARG A 184 -17.14 17.98 -27.94
C ARG A 184 -16.97 19.28 -27.17
N LEU A 185 -15.74 19.79 -27.06
CA LEU A 185 -15.41 20.93 -26.19
C LEU A 185 -16.25 22.16 -26.55
N GLY A 186 -16.34 22.45 -27.85
CA GLY A 186 -17.15 23.55 -28.36
C GLY A 186 -18.63 23.41 -28.04
N GLN A 187 -19.18 22.19 -28.17
CA GLN A 187 -20.59 21.94 -27.89
C GLN A 187 -20.91 22.03 -26.39
N LEU A 188 -20.01 21.55 -25.53
CA LEU A 188 -20.15 21.70 -24.08
C LEU A 188 -20.15 23.18 -23.67
N LEU A 189 -19.22 23.98 -24.20
CA LEU A 189 -19.18 25.42 -23.97
C LEU A 189 -20.44 26.12 -24.48
N ALA A 190 -20.96 25.70 -25.64
CA ALA A 190 -22.19 26.23 -26.20
C ALA A 190 -23.42 25.88 -25.34
N ASN A 191 -23.54 24.61 -24.94
CA ASN A 191 -24.64 24.14 -24.08
C ASN A 191 -24.63 24.81 -22.70
N GLN A 192 -23.46 25.20 -22.20
CA GLN A 192 -23.30 25.95 -20.95
C GLN A 192 -23.52 27.47 -21.12
N GLY A 193 -23.86 27.95 -22.33
CA GLY A 193 -24.04 29.37 -22.62
C GLY A 193 -22.74 30.18 -22.60
N GLN A 194 -21.58 29.53 -22.56
CA GLN A 194 -20.26 30.17 -22.48
C GLN A 194 -19.66 30.47 -23.86
N LEU A 195 -20.23 29.91 -24.93
CA LEU A 195 -19.78 30.13 -26.30
C LEU A 195 -20.95 30.14 -27.29
N GLY A 196 -21.22 31.27 -27.94
CA GLY A 196 -22.25 31.36 -28.97
C GLY A 196 -21.88 30.59 -30.25
N ALA A 197 -22.89 30.18 -31.03
CA ALA A 197 -22.72 29.39 -32.26
C ALA A 197 -21.76 30.04 -33.28
N GLU A 198 -21.87 31.35 -33.49
CA GLU A 198 -21.03 32.10 -34.43
C GLU A 198 -19.54 32.13 -34.01
N ARG A 199 -19.28 32.27 -32.70
CA ARG A 199 -17.92 32.22 -32.13
C ARG A 199 -17.34 30.83 -32.21
N LEU A 200 -18.15 29.80 -31.96
CA LEU A 200 -17.74 28.41 -32.11
C LEU A 200 -17.39 28.08 -33.56
N GLU A 201 -18.20 28.50 -34.52
CA GLU A 201 -17.94 28.28 -35.94
C GLU A 201 -16.62 28.95 -36.38
N THR A 202 -16.38 30.18 -35.92
CA THR A 202 -15.12 30.90 -36.13
C THR A 202 -13.93 30.10 -35.61
N ALA A 203 -14.00 29.61 -34.36
CA ALA A 203 -12.94 28.81 -33.76
C ALA A 203 -12.70 27.48 -34.49
N LEU A 204 -13.76 26.79 -34.93
CA LEU A 204 -13.67 25.54 -35.70
C LEU A 204 -13.08 25.75 -37.10
N ARG A 205 -13.39 26.87 -37.76
CA ARG A 205 -12.75 27.24 -39.04
C ARG A 205 -11.25 27.41 -38.85
N THR A 206 -10.83 28.21 -37.87
CA THR A 206 -9.41 28.39 -37.54
C THR A 206 -8.74 27.07 -37.13
N GLN A 207 -9.44 26.19 -36.42
CA GLN A 207 -8.91 24.88 -36.06
C GLN A 207 -8.57 24.02 -37.29
N ARG A 208 -9.43 24.05 -38.32
CA ARG A 208 -9.18 23.32 -39.58
C ARG A 208 -7.98 23.87 -40.35
N GLU A 209 -7.75 25.19 -40.27
CA GLU A 209 -6.62 25.86 -40.94
C GLU A 209 -5.28 25.62 -40.21
N VAL A 210 -5.27 25.75 -38.88
CA VAL A 210 -4.03 25.81 -38.09
C VAL A 210 -3.70 24.48 -37.40
N GLN A 211 -4.63 23.52 -37.39
CA GLN A 211 -4.49 22.19 -36.74
C GLN A 211 -4.06 22.24 -35.26
N ARG A 212 -4.48 23.28 -34.53
CA ARG A 212 -4.23 23.43 -33.09
C ARG A 212 -5.41 22.92 -32.25
N PRO A 213 -5.20 22.59 -30.95
CA PRO A 213 -6.30 22.24 -30.06
C PRO A 213 -7.34 23.36 -29.95
N LEU A 214 -8.63 23.01 -29.97
CA LEU A 214 -9.72 24.00 -29.96
C LEU A 214 -9.68 24.91 -28.73
N GLY A 215 -9.38 24.37 -27.55
CA GLY A 215 -9.25 25.16 -26.32
C GLY A 215 -8.19 26.25 -26.44
N ASP A 216 -7.08 25.96 -27.11
CA ASP A 216 -6.00 26.91 -27.33
C ASP A 216 -6.43 28.08 -28.21
N ILE A 217 -7.14 27.75 -29.29
CA ILE A 217 -7.67 28.72 -30.23
C ILE A 217 -8.67 29.62 -29.51
N LEU A 218 -9.61 29.02 -28.78
CA LEU A 218 -10.62 29.75 -28.00
C LEU A 218 -10.01 30.75 -27.03
N LEU A 219 -8.96 30.36 -26.31
CA LEU A 219 -8.25 31.25 -25.38
C LEU A 219 -7.43 32.32 -26.10
N SER A 220 -6.69 31.94 -27.15
CA SER A 220 -5.81 32.86 -27.88
C SER A 220 -6.57 33.95 -28.63
N LEU A 221 -7.78 33.65 -29.09
CA LEU A 221 -8.66 34.59 -29.78
C LEU A 221 -9.60 35.33 -28.82
N GLY A 222 -9.53 35.08 -27.51
CA GLY A 222 -10.44 35.68 -26.52
C GLY A 222 -11.91 35.29 -26.72
N LEU A 223 -12.18 34.15 -27.36
CA LEU A 223 -13.54 33.67 -27.66
C LEU A 223 -14.20 32.97 -26.47
N ALA A 224 -13.41 32.47 -25.52
CA ALA A 224 -13.87 31.89 -24.27
C ALA A 224 -12.92 32.24 -23.11
N GLU A 225 -13.45 32.28 -21.90
CA GLU A 225 -12.65 32.49 -20.69
C GLU A 225 -11.89 31.22 -20.29
N TYR A 226 -10.76 31.39 -19.60
CA TYR A 226 -9.95 30.28 -19.11
C TYR A 226 -10.74 29.31 -18.22
N GLU A 227 -11.50 29.82 -17.27
CA GLU A 227 -12.30 29.00 -16.35
C GLU A 227 -13.42 28.24 -17.08
N ALA A 228 -14.03 28.84 -18.10
CA ALA A 228 -15.01 28.18 -18.96
C ALA A 228 -14.41 26.96 -19.67
N VAL A 229 -13.28 27.15 -20.36
CA VAL A 229 -12.57 26.07 -21.07
C VAL A 229 -12.10 24.99 -20.08
N ARG A 230 -11.57 25.38 -18.93
CA ARG A 230 -11.11 24.46 -17.87
C ARG A 230 -12.25 23.58 -17.35
N ASN A 231 -13.41 24.17 -17.05
CA ASN A 231 -14.57 23.43 -16.53
C ASN A 231 -15.16 22.47 -17.58
N ALA A 232 -15.21 22.89 -18.85
CA ALA A 232 -15.64 22.03 -19.94
C ALA A 232 -14.68 20.84 -20.15
N LEU A 233 -13.36 21.06 -20.10
CA LEU A 233 -12.36 19.99 -20.16
C LEU A 233 -12.49 19.01 -18.99
N ARG A 234 -12.75 19.53 -17.78
CA ARG A 234 -12.99 18.68 -16.59
C ARG A 234 -14.22 17.81 -16.76
N THR A 235 -15.30 18.38 -17.32
CA THR A 235 -16.52 17.63 -17.63
C THR A 235 -16.25 16.51 -18.63
N GLN A 236 -15.55 16.79 -19.73
CA GLN A 236 -15.15 15.76 -20.71
C GLN A 236 -14.34 14.64 -20.06
N PHE A 237 -13.39 15.01 -19.22
CA PHE A 237 -12.52 14.06 -18.55
C PHE A 237 -13.32 13.12 -17.64
N ASP A 238 -14.17 13.67 -16.76
CA ASP A 238 -15.00 12.89 -15.85
C ASP A 238 -15.96 11.95 -16.61
N GLU A 239 -16.50 12.38 -17.75
CA GLU A 239 -17.35 11.55 -18.61
C GLU A 239 -16.58 10.40 -19.29
N ARG A 240 -15.37 10.67 -19.81
CA ARG A 240 -14.50 9.62 -20.37
C ARG A 240 -14.14 8.60 -19.30
N LEU A 241 -13.76 9.08 -18.10
CA LEU A 241 -13.44 8.24 -16.96
C LEU A 241 -14.63 7.34 -16.58
N ARG A 242 -15.84 7.90 -16.47
CA ARG A 242 -17.06 7.11 -16.22
C ARG A 242 -17.32 6.09 -17.32
N SER A 243 -17.14 6.47 -18.58
CA SER A 243 -17.35 5.57 -19.73
C SER A 243 -16.39 4.37 -19.67
N ILE A 244 -15.11 4.63 -19.37
CA ILE A 244 -14.11 3.56 -19.17
C ILE A 244 -14.49 2.65 -17.99
N MET A 245 -14.97 3.21 -16.89
CA MET A 245 -15.40 2.42 -15.72
C MET A 245 -16.61 1.53 -16.00
N MET A 246 -17.42 1.83 -17.02
CA MET A 246 -18.56 1.02 -17.43
C MET A 246 -18.18 -0.14 -18.37
N LEU A 247 -16.95 -0.15 -18.89
CA LEU A 247 -16.44 -1.25 -19.72
C LEU A 247 -16.30 -2.51 -18.86
N ARG A 248 -16.74 -3.65 -19.38
CA ARG A 248 -16.75 -4.92 -18.62
C ARG A 248 -15.46 -5.70 -18.81
N ARG A 249 -14.98 -5.78 -20.05
CA ARG A 249 -13.77 -6.53 -20.44
C ARG A 249 -13.05 -5.78 -21.58
N PRO A 250 -12.56 -4.55 -21.31
CA PRO A 250 -11.84 -3.82 -22.33
C PRO A 250 -10.53 -4.52 -22.69
N LYS A 251 -10.22 -4.56 -23.99
CA LYS A 251 -8.88 -4.91 -24.47
C LYS A 251 -7.95 -3.73 -24.22
N CYS A 252 -6.81 -4.02 -23.60
CA CYS A 252 -5.81 -3.04 -23.26
C CYS A 252 -4.51 -3.30 -24.01
N ALA A 253 -3.85 -2.24 -24.50
CA ALA A 253 -2.56 -2.34 -25.17
C ALA A 253 -1.73 -1.09 -24.92
N PHE A 254 -0.46 -1.27 -24.54
CA PHE A 254 0.44 -0.17 -24.24
C PHE A 254 1.49 0.03 -25.34
N ILE A 255 1.70 1.28 -25.72
CA ILE A 255 2.78 1.71 -26.62
C ILE A 255 3.63 2.72 -25.87
N GLU A 256 4.91 2.40 -25.69
CA GLU A 256 5.90 3.27 -25.05
C GLU A 256 6.21 4.47 -25.95
N ALA A 257 6.33 5.66 -25.35
CA ALA A 257 6.62 6.88 -26.08
C ALA A 257 7.55 7.81 -25.29
N ALA A 258 8.42 8.52 -26.01
CA ALA A 258 9.29 9.54 -25.42
C ALA A 258 8.47 10.69 -24.81
N GLU A 259 8.94 11.22 -23.67
CA GLU A 259 8.24 12.28 -22.92
C GLU A 259 8.02 13.54 -23.77
N ASP A 260 8.99 13.90 -24.62
CA ASP A 260 8.90 15.07 -25.49
C ASP A 260 7.74 14.95 -26.49
N SER A 261 7.44 13.74 -26.96
CA SER A 261 6.31 13.48 -27.86
C SER A 261 4.96 13.48 -27.12
N LEU A 262 4.97 13.18 -25.82
CA LEU A 262 3.77 13.21 -24.96
C LEU A 262 3.43 14.64 -24.53
N SER A 263 4.45 15.50 -24.39
CA SER A 263 4.30 16.90 -23.99
C SER A 263 3.36 17.68 -24.91
N ALA A 264 3.37 17.42 -26.22
CA ALA A 264 2.46 18.06 -27.18
C ALA A 264 0.97 17.78 -26.90
N TYR A 265 0.65 16.64 -26.27
CA TYR A 265 -0.70 16.27 -25.84
C TYR A 265 -1.00 16.69 -24.39
N ALA A 266 0.03 16.77 -23.55
CA ALA A 266 -0.04 17.15 -22.13
C ALA A 266 0.06 18.67 -21.88
N SER A 267 0.38 19.44 -22.91
CA SER A 267 0.59 20.90 -22.88
C SER A 267 -0.71 21.65 -22.59
N ARG A 268 -1.11 21.67 -21.31
CA ARG A 268 -2.06 22.54 -20.59
C ARG A 268 -2.73 21.68 -19.54
N HIS A 269 -1.99 21.40 -18.47
CA HIS A 269 -2.45 20.55 -17.37
C HIS A 269 -3.83 20.99 -16.89
N MET A 270 -4.81 20.10 -17.07
CA MET A 270 -6.08 20.23 -16.40
C MET A 270 -5.80 19.92 -14.92
N ALA A 271 -5.56 20.97 -14.14
CA ALA A 271 -5.41 20.87 -12.70
C ALA A 271 -6.79 20.90 -12.04
N TYR A 272 -7.03 20.00 -11.09
CA TYR A 272 -8.20 20.08 -10.23
C TYR A 272 -8.08 21.26 -9.24
N SER A 273 -9.17 21.60 -8.57
CA SER A 273 -9.24 22.76 -7.66
C SER A 273 -8.29 22.64 -6.46
N ASP A 274 -7.86 21.43 -6.13
CA ASP A 274 -6.87 21.13 -5.10
C ASP A 274 -5.42 21.28 -5.60
N GLY A 275 -5.21 21.74 -6.84
CA GLY A 275 -3.90 21.86 -7.45
C GLY A 275 -3.27 20.53 -7.84
N THR A 276 -3.99 19.41 -7.68
CA THR A 276 -3.50 18.11 -8.09
C THR A 276 -3.74 17.88 -9.58
N GLY A 277 -2.86 17.09 -10.20
CA GLY A 277 -3.07 16.58 -11.55
C GLY A 277 -4.27 15.64 -11.59
N ILE A 278 -4.51 15.00 -12.74
CA ILE A 278 -5.67 14.10 -12.87
C ILE A 278 -5.43 12.71 -12.28
N ASP A 279 -4.17 12.27 -12.13
CA ASP A 279 -3.79 10.93 -11.67
C ASP A 279 -4.44 10.52 -10.33
N PRO A 280 -4.48 11.36 -9.27
CA PRO A 280 -5.15 11.00 -8.02
C PRO A 280 -6.65 10.71 -8.20
N HIS A 281 -7.33 11.49 -9.05
CA HIS A 281 -8.74 11.28 -9.36
C HIS A 281 -8.99 10.01 -10.19
N VAL A 282 -8.06 9.68 -11.06
CA VAL A 282 -8.07 8.46 -11.86
C VAL A 282 -7.85 7.25 -10.98
N ARG A 283 -6.74 7.21 -10.24
CA ARG A 283 -6.36 6.06 -9.41
C ARG A 283 -7.34 5.84 -8.27
N GLY A 284 -7.82 6.91 -7.62
CA GLY A 284 -8.82 6.79 -6.56
C GLY A 284 -10.13 6.16 -7.06
N LYS A 285 -10.58 6.51 -8.28
CA LYS A 285 -11.79 5.94 -8.88
C LYS A 285 -11.56 4.56 -9.51
N PHE A 286 -10.40 4.32 -10.11
CA PHE A 286 -10.11 3.05 -10.78
C PHE A 286 -9.70 1.94 -9.81
N GLY A 287 -8.93 2.25 -8.76
CA GLY A 287 -8.50 1.26 -7.77
C GLY A 287 -9.66 0.58 -7.04
N THR A 288 -10.82 1.24 -6.96
CA THR A 288 -12.03 0.67 -6.34
C THR A 288 -12.97 -0.03 -7.33
N PHE A 289 -12.89 0.30 -8.63
CA PHE A 289 -13.90 -0.14 -9.62
C PHE A 289 -13.38 -1.11 -10.68
N LEU A 290 -12.09 -1.05 -11.01
CA LEU A 290 -11.52 -1.97 -11.98
C LEU A 290 -11.13 -3.25 -11.26
N LYS A 291 -11.70 -4.37 -11.71
CA LYS A 291 -11.22 -5.69 -11.31
C LYS A 291 -9.73 -5.77 -11.67
N GLN A 292 -8.89 -6.05 -10.67
CA GLN A 292 -7.47 -6.37 -10.81
C GLN A 292 -7.27 -7.90 -10.64
N PRO A 293 -7.97 -8.75 -11.42
CA PRO A 293 -8.02 -10.17 -11.13
C PRO A 293 -6.64 -10.80 -11.27
N PHE A 294 -5.80 -10.31 -12.19
CA PHE A 294 -4.49 -10.90 -12.42
C PHE A 294 -3.58 -10.68 -11.22
N LEU A 295 -3.34 -9.42 -10.82
CA LEU A 295 -2.43 -9.11 -9.71
C LEU A 295 -2.88 -9.77 -8.42
N THR A 296 -4.16 -9.64 -8.07
CA THR A 296 -4.71 -10.28 -6.86
C THR A 296 -4.58 -11.80 -6.90
N SER A 297 -4.84 -12.44 -8.05
CA SER A 297 -4.69 -13.89 -8.21
C SER A 297 -3.24 -14.33 -8.11
N GLN A 298 -2.31 -13.62 -8.76
CA GLN A 298 -0.88 -13.95 -8.71
C GLN A 298 -0.34 -13.78 -7.29
N MET A 299 -0.66 -12.68 -6.60
CA MET A 299 -0.24 -12.42 -5.22
C MET A 299 -0.72 -13.51 -4.26
N SER A 300 -1.95 -13.99 -4.43
CA SER A 300 -2.52 -15.05 -3.59
C SER A 300 -1.67 -16.33 -3.61
N ALA A 301 -0.97 -16.63 -4.72
CA ALA A 301 -0.11 -17.80 -4.84
C ALA A 301 1.18 -17.73 -3.97
N PHE A 302 1.52 -16.56 -3.45
CA PHE A 302 2.66 -16.35 -2.55
C PHE A 302 2.27 -16.34 -1.07
N LEU A 303 0.97 -16.20 -0.77
CA LEU A 303 0.46 -16.18 0.59
C LEU A 303 0.33 -17.60 1.13
N ARG A 304 0.98 -17.87 2.26
CA ARG A 304 0.96 -19.17 2.93
C ARG A 304 -0.10 -19.21 4.01
N ASP A 305 -0.89 -20.27 4.02
CA ASP A 305 -1.79 -20.58 5.12
C ASP A 305 -1.01 -20.97 6.37
N THR A 306 -1.60 -20.70 7.53
CA THR A 306 -1.07 -21.12 8.84
C THR A 306 -2.04 -22.09 9.51
N ASP A 307 -1.62 -22.66 10.64
CA ASP A 307 -2.48 -23.43 11.54
C ASP A 307 -3.60 -22.58 12.18
N GLN A 308 -3.46 -21.25 12.15
CA GLN A 308 -4.44 -20.30 12.67
C GLN A 308 -5.35 -19.80 11.55
N GLU A 309 -6.66 -20.03 11.71
CA GLU A 309 -7.67 -19.48 10.79
C GLU A 309 -7.53 -17.95 10.73
N LYS A 310 -7.78 -17.38 9.54
CA LYS A 310 -7.66 -15.95 9.23
C LYS A 310 -6.25 -15.35 9.32
N LEU A 311 -5.22 -16.18 9.53
CA LEU A 311 -3.83 -15.74 9.53
C LEU A 311 -3.07 -16.35 8.34
N LYS A 312 -2.53 -15.47 7.50
CA LYS A 312 -1.64 -15.83 6.38
C LYS A 312 -0.26 -15.20 6.56
N VAL A 313 0.75 -15.78 5.92
CA VAL A 313 2.13 -15.28 5.95
C VAL A 313 2.65 -15.14 4.52
N LEU A 314 3.17 -13.97 4.19
CA LEU A 314 4.08 -13.75 3.07
C LEU A 314 5.52 -13.83 3.62
N VAL A 315 6.17 -14.96 3.36
CA VAL A 315 7.56 -15.20 3.77
C VAL A 315 8.53 -14.33 2.96
N ALA A 316 9.76 -14.17 3.41
CA ALA A 316 10.72 -13.26 2.77
C ALA A 316 11.15 -13.72 1.38
N GLY A 317 11.29 -15.04 1.20
CA GLY A 317 11.86 -15.63 -0.01
C GLY A 317 13.39 -15.68 0.00
N THR A 318 13.97 -15.89 -1.18
CA THR A 318 15.43 -16.00 -1.38
C THR A 318 16.03 -14.81 -2.14
N ARG A 319 15.21 -14.11 -2.92
CA ARG A 319 15.61 -12.91 -3.66
C ARG A 319 15.63 -11.70 -2.74
N THR A 320 16.69 -10.90 -2.87
CA THR A 320 16.86 -9.67 -2.10
C THR A 320 16.14 -8.50 -2.77
N THR A 321 15.70 -7.54 -1.96
CA THR A 321 14.93 -6.37 -2.37
C THR A 321 15.41 -5.16 -1.59
N ASN A 322 15.76 -4.10 -2.32
CA ASN A 322 16.19 -2.85 -1.71
C ASN A 322 15.05 -1.82 -1.71
N PHE A 323 14.30 -1.75 -0.60
CA PHE A 323 13.18 -0.82 -0.46
C PHE A 323 13.58 0.67 -0.45
N ARG A 324 14.87 1.00 -0.53
CA ARG A 324 15.35 2.39 -0.69
C ARG A 324 15.31 2.85 -2.14
N GLU A 325 15.26 1.92 -3.09
CA GLU A 325 15.13 2.20 -4.51
C GLU A 325 13.67 2.47 -4.87
N SER A 326 13.45 3.36 -5.83
CA SER A 326 12.11 3.84 -6.17
C SER A 326 11.19 2.75 -6.72
N SER A 327 11.66 1.91 -7.65
CA SER A 327 10.85 0.84 -8.25
C SER A 327 10.46 -0.23 -7.21
N PRO A 328 11.39 -0.84 -6.44
CA PRO A 328 11.02 -1.79 -5.38
C PRO A 328 10.09 -1.20 -4.30
N ALA A 329 10.30 0.06 -3.91
CA ALA A 329 9.42 0.74 -2.97
C ALA A 329 8.01 0.96 -3.55
N ALA A 330 7.90 1.31 -4.83
CA ALA A 330 6.63 1.48 -5.53
C ALA A 330 5.89 0.13 -5.68
N ALA A 331 6.61 -0.93 -6.05
CA ALA A 331 6.09 -2.29 -6.14
C ALA A 331 5.56 -2.77 -4.77
N PHE A 332 6.34 -2.59 -3.71
CA PHE A 332 5.93 -2.95 -2.36
C PHE A 332 4.72 -2.11 -1.90
N LYS A 333 4.66 -0.83 -2.24
CA LYS A 333 3.48 0.00 -1.98
C LYS A 333 2.24 -0.51 -2.70
N GLY A 334 2.37 -0.95 -3.96
CA GLY A 334 1.31 -1.64 -4.70
C GLY A 334 0.82 -2.87 -3.94
N LEU A 335 1.74 -3.76 -3.59
CA LEU A 335 1.44 -4.96 -2.81
C LEU A 335 0.70 -4.65 -1.50
N LEU A 336 1.16 -3.66 -0.72
CA LEU A 336 0.50 -3.27 0.53
C LEU A 336 -0.95 -2.81 0.32
N ASN A 337 -1.25 -2.15 -0.81
CA ASN A 337 -2.62 -1.74 -1.11
C ASN A 337 -3.51 -2.97 -1.38
N HIS A 338 -3.01 -3.95 -2.14
CA HIS A 338 -3.70 -5.22 -2.37
C HIS A 338 -3.92 -5.99 -1.06
N LEU A 339 -2.87 -6.12 -0.24
CA LEU A 339 -2.96 -6.78 1.06
C LEU A 339 -3.96 -6.07 1.98
N SER A 340 -3.99 -4.74 2.00
CA SER A 340 -4.94 -3.98 2.85
C SER A 340 -6.38 -3.99 2.32
N ALA A 341 -6.60 -4.40 1.07
CA ALA A 341 -7.92 -4.65 0.51
C ALA A 341 -8.41 -6.07 0.80
N MET A 342 -7.49 -7.04 0.93
CA MET A 342 -7.80 -8.45 1.21
C MET A 342 -7.85 -8.78 2.71
N PHE A 343 -7.10 -8.05 3.53
CA PHE A 343 -6.94 -8.30 4.97
C PHE A 343 -7.30 -7.05 5.78
N ASP A 344 -7.87 -7.27 6.95
CA ASP A 344 -8.17 -6.22 7.92
C ASP A 344 -6.88 -5.58 8.45
N VAL A 345 -5.80 -6.37 8.60
CA VAL A 345 -4.51 -5.94 9.13
C VAL A 345 -3.34 -6.55 8.35
N VAL A 346 -2.36 -5.71 8.03
CA VAL A 346 -1.07 -6.08 7.46
C VAL A 346 0.02 -5.76 8.48
N LEU A 347 0.63 -6.79 9.07
CA LEU A 347 1.78 -6.64 9.97
C LEU A 347 3.07 -6.93 9.20
N VAL A 348 3.99 -5.96 9.17
CA VAL A 348 5.24 -6.07 8.43
C VAL A 348 6.38 -6.26 9.43
N ASP A 349 6.96 -7.47 9.48
CA ASP A 349 8.20 -7.73 10.21
C ASP A 349 9.38 -7.16 9.42
N SER A 350 10.25 -6.40 10.08
CA SER A 350 11.35 -5.69 9.41
C SER A 350 12.67 -5.85 10.14
N PRO A 351 13.82 -5.70 9.46
CA PRO A 351 15.11 -5.67 10.13
C PRO A 351 15.16 -4.53 11.17
N PRO A 352 16.03 -4.61 12.19
CA PRO A 352 16.16 -3.54 13.18
C PRO A 352 16.59 -2.22 12.54
N VAL A 353 16.21 -1.11 13.15
CA VAL A 353 16.62 0.26 12.84
C VAL A 353 18.07 0.49 13.31
N ALA A 354 19.01 -0.22 12.69
CA ALA A 354 20.43 0.09 12.74
C ALA A 354 20.81 1.05 11.61
N VAL A 355 22.02 1.64 11.66
CA VAL A 355 22.52 2.56 10.63
C VAL A 355 22.36 1.95 9.23
N ALA A 356 21.67 2.67 8.34
CA ALA A 356 21.37 2.27 6.95
C ALA A 356 20.42 1.07 6.78
N SER A 357 19.50 0.85 7.72
CA SER A 357 18.49 -0.22 7.65
C SER A 357 17.36 0.07 6.64
N PRO A 358 16.85 -0.95 5.92
CA PRO A 358 15.63 -0.86 5.12
C PRO A 358 14.38 -0.44 5.91
N ALA A 359 14.38 -0.60 7.23
CA ALA A 359 13.25 -0.27 8.11
C ALA A 359 12.80 1.20 7.99
N GLU A 360 13.73 2.13 7.76
CA GLU A 360 13.42 3.55 7.56
C GLU A 360 12.58 3.79 6.28
N ALA A 361 12.92 3.09 5.19
CA ALA A 361 12.19 3.20 3.93
C ALA A 361 10.82 2.53 4.04
N LEU A 362 10.75 1.36 4.69
CA LEU A 362 9.51 0.65 4.96
C LEU A 362 8.55 1.47 5.83
N GLY A 363 9.05 2.16 6.86
CA GLY A 363 8.25 2.98 7.77
C GLY A 363 7.46 4.09 7.08
N ARG A 364 7.99 4.65 5.98
CA ARG A 364 7.28 5.66 5.16
C ARG A 364 6.09 5.11 4.38
N LEU A 365 6.08 3.80 4.14
CA LEU A 365 5.03 3.12 3.37
C LEU A 365 3.90 2.62 4.28
N MET A 366 4.10 2.63 5.59
CA MET A 366 3.16 2.15 6.60
C MET A 366 2.27 3.26 7.17
N ASP A 367 1.13 2.86 7.74
CA ASP A 367 0.26 3.78 8.47
C ASP A 367 0.86 4.17 9.84
N GLY A 368 1.75 3.34 10.37
CA GLY A 368 2.62 3.66 11.47
C GLY A 368 3.52 2.50 11.92
N VAL A 369 4.35 2.78 12.92
CA VAL A 369 5.40 1.89 13.42
C VAL A 369 5.17 1.55 14.89
N LEU A 370 5.24 0.26 15.22
CA LEU A 370 5.34 -0.25 16.58
C LEU A 370 6.79 -0.67 16.84
N MET A 371 7.41 0.00 17.79
CA MET A 371 8.83 -0.20 18.10
C MET A 371 9.01 -1.21 19.21
N VAL A 372 9.61 -2.35 18.90
CA VAL A 372 9.96 -3.40 19.87
C VAL A 372 11.27 -3.02 20.55
N VAL A 373 11.24 -3.01 21.88
CA VAL A 373 12.36 -2.61 22.72
C VAL A 373 12.58 -3.68 23.78
N LYS A 374 13.81 -4.17 23.89
CA LYS A 374 14.18 -5.11 24.95
C LYS A 374 14.29 -4.36 26.29
N ALA A 375 13.70 -4.92 27.34
CA ALA A 375 13.66 -4.30 28.68
C ALA A 375 15.03 -4.15 29.34
N GLU A 376 15.94 -5.08 29.09
CA GLU A 376 17.29 -5.10 29.68
C GLU A 376 18.35 -5.21 28.58
N GLY A 377 19.49 -4.55 28.74
CA GLY A 377 20.68 -4.79 27.94
C GLY A 377 20.83 -3.98 26.64
N TYR A 378 19.97 -2.99 26.37
CA TYR A 378 20.17 -2.00 25.31
C TYR A 378 20.41 -0.61 25.88
N ASP A 379 21.37 0.11 25.29
CA ASP A 379 21.63 1.51 25.60
C ASP A 379 20.45 2.37 25.12
N VAL A 380 19.87 3.16 26.03
CA VAL A 380 18.79 4.12 25.74
C VAL A 380 19.15 5.02 24.56
N GLN A 381 20.43 5.35 24.37
CA GLN A 381 20.89 6.12 23.22
C GLN A 381 20.62 5.42 21.88
N ILE A 382 20.73 4.09 21.81
CA ILE A 382 20.44 3.32 20.58
C ILE A 382 18.95 3.41 20.25
N ILE A 383 18.09 3.26 21.27
CA ILE A 383 16.64 3.39 21.12
C ILE A 383 16.26 4.80 20.66
N GLN A 384 16.85 5.84 21.27
CA GLN A 384 16.61 7.22 20.87
C GLN A 384 17.08 7.51 19.44
N ARG A 385 18.26 7.01 19.04
CA ARG A 385 18.75 7.17 17.67
C ARG A 385 17.85 6.47 16.64
N ALA A 386 17.40 5.26 16.93
CA ALA A 386 16.46 4.53 16.09
C ALA A 386 15.12 5.28 15.94
N LYS A 387 14.58 5.79 17.05
CA LYS A 387 13.39 6.65 17.05
C LYS A 387 13.60 7.90 16.19
N GLU A 388 14.69 8.63 16.40
CA GLU A 388 15.02 9.82 15.62
C GLU A 388 15.18 9.53 14.13
N GLN A 389 15.79 8.41 13.76
CA GLN A 389 15.95 7.98 12.37
C GLN A 389 14.59 7.74 11.70
N LEU A 390 13.70 6.99 12.34
CA LEU A 390 12.34 6.77 11.83
C LEU A 390 11.58 8.09 11.66
N GLN A 391 11.65 8.98 12.66
CA GLN A 391 10.94 10.27 12.65
C GLN A 391 11.51 11.24 11.62
N LYS A 392 12.83 11.38 11.50
CA LYS A 392 13.50 12.20 10.47
C LYS A 392 13.12 11.77 9.06
N ASN A 393 12.84 10.48 8.89
CA ASN A 393 12.40 9.91 7.63
C ASN A 393 10.89 9.95 7.42
N GLY A 394 10.10 10.59 8.29
CA GLY A 394 8.66 10.79 8.11
C GLY A 394 7.78 9.62 8.56
N SER A 395 8.34 8.65 9.30
CA SER A 395 7.55 7.55 9.87
C SER A 395 6.79 7.99 11.12
N GLN A 396 5.52 7.59 11.26
CA GLN A 396 4.73 7.82 12.46
C GLN A 396 4.90 6.66 13.44
N ILE A 397 5.55 6.91 14.58
CA ILE A 397 5.65 5.90 15.65
C ILE A 397 4.37 5.94 16.47
N LEU A 398 3.65 4.82 16.52
CA LEU A 398 2.36 4.68 17.21
C LEU A 398 2.52 4.22 18.66
N GLY A 399 3.61 3.53 18.97
CA GLY A 399 3.89 3.03 20.32
C GLY A 399 5.15 2.19 20.39
N ALA A 400 5.47 1.74 21.62
CA ALA A 400 6.56 0.83 21.89
C ALA A 400 6.05 -0.43 22.60
N ILE A 401 6.67 -1.57 22.29
CA ILE A 401 6.37 -2.88 22.87
C ILE A 401 7.61 -3.31 23.64
N LEU A 402 7.47 -3.43 24.96
CA LEU A 402 8.55 -3.89 25.82
C LEU A 402 8.59 -5.42 25.83
N THR A 403 9.76 -6.01 25.56
CA THR A 403 9.98 -7.46 25.54
C THR A 403 11.07 -7.88 26.52
N GLN A 404 11.10 -9.16 26.89
CA GLN A 404 12.13 -9.75 27.76
C GLN A 404 12.24 -9.04 29.13
N ALA A 405 11.15 -8.42 29.60
CA ALA A 405 11.09 -7.83 30.93
C ALA A 405 11.08 -8.93 31.99
N ARG A 406 12.01 -8.86 32.95
CA ARG A 406 11.95 -9.66 34.17
C ARG A 406 10.84 -9.09 35.04
N MET A 407 9.72 -9.80 35.13
CA MET A 407 8.65 -9.46 36.06
C MET A 407 8.79 -10.31 37.32
N ASP A 408 8.90 -9.67 38.48
CA ASP A 408 8.79 -10.36 39.76
C ASP A 408 7.32 -10.73 39.98
N LEU A 409 7.03 -12.03 40.12
CA LEU A 409 5.68 -12.55 40.35
C LEU A 409 5.07 -12.06 41.69
N ALA A 410 5.87 -11.43 42.55
CA ALA A 410 5.43 -10.81 43.80
C ALA A 410 4.96 -9.35 43.64
N ASP A 411 5.09 -8.72 42.46
CA ASP A 411 4.71 -7.32 42.25
C ASP A 411 3.17 -7.15 42.25
N PRO A 412 2.59 -6.33 43.16
CA PRO A 412 1.14 -6.09 43.26
C PRO A 412 0.48 -5.62 41.96
N LEU A 413 1.24 -5.03 41.04
CA LEU A 413 0.75 -4.61 39.72
C LEU A 413 0.24 -5.80 38.87
N TYR A 414 0.80 -7.00 39.05
CA TYR A 414 0.39 -8.20 38.31
C TYR A 414 -1.03 -8.66 38.67
N TYR A 415 -1.39 -8.57 39.96
CA TYR A 415 -2.77 -8.83 40.43
C TYR A 415 -3.77 -7.81 39.87
N TYR A 416 -3.33 -6.57 39.65
CA TYR A 416 -4.18 -5.49 39.16
C TYR A 416 -4.50 -5.65 37.66
N TYR A 417 -3.54 -6.07 36.83
CA TYR A 417 -3.78 -6.27 35.39
C TYR A 417 -4.56 -7.55 35.05
N GLY A 418 -4.46 -8.60 35.88
CA GLY A 418 -5.31 -9.80 35.74
C GLY A 418 -6.78 -9.59 36.08
N ALA A 419 -7.13 -8.49 36.76
CA ALA A 419 -8.52 -8.15 37.10
C ALA A 419 -9.27 -7.39 35.99
N TYR A 420 -8.57 -6.75 35.05
CA TYR A 420 -9.18 -6.01 33.94
C TYR A 420 -9.44 -6.86 32.68
N THR A 421 -8.85 -8.06 32.58
CA THR A 421 -9.08 -9.00 31.47
C THR A 421 -10.30 -9.90 31.68
N ARG A 422 -11.05 -9.72 32.77
CA ARG A 422 -12.36 -10.33 32.99
C ARG A 422 -13.46 -9.30 32.78
N ARG A 423 -13.93 -9.13 31.55
CA ARG A 423 -15.30 -8.69 31.25
C ARG A 423 -15.69 -9.03 29.82
#